data_AF-A0A4Q6B3F2-F1
#
_entry.id   AF-A0A4Q6B3F2-F1
#
_cell.length_a   1.000
_cell.length_b   1.000
_cell.length_c   1.000
_cell.angle_alpha   90.00
_cell.angle_beta   90.00
_cell.angle_gamma   90.00
#
_symmetry.space_group_name_H-M   'P 1'
#
loop_
_entity.id
_entity.type
_entity.pdbx_description
1 polymer ?
#
loop_
_entity_poly.entity_id
_entity_poly.type
_entity_poly.pdbx_seq_one_letter_code
_entity_poly.pdbx_strand_id
1 'polypeptide(L)' 'IRKDADMYKALDALARDVKVIGLFSDWPATVSYYASCLNLR' A
#
# COMPACT_ATOMS: atom_id res chain seq x y z
N ILE A 1 -12.78 -14.39 4.89
CA ILE A 1 -13.16 -13.01 4.48
C ILE A 1 -11.96 -12.12 4.70
N ARG A 2 -11.16 -11.90 3.65
CA ARG A 2 -10.05 -10.93 3.67
C ARG A 2 -10.68 -9.57 3.37
N LYS A 3 -10.58 -8.61 4.29
CA LYS A 3 -11.11 -7.26 4.07
C LYS A 3 -10.01 -6.44 3.40
N ASP A 4 -10.31 -5.82 2.27
CA ASP A 4 -9.37 -4.93 1.57
C ASP A 4 -8.89 -3.78 2.46
N ALA A 5 -9.70 -3.41 3.46
CA ALA A 5 -9.35 -2.44 4.50
C ALA A 5 -8.05 -2.78 5.26
N ASP A 6 -7.75 -4.06 5.50
CA ASP A 6 -6.54 -4.46 6.22
C ASP A 6 -5.29 -4.31 5.34
N MET A 7 -5.44 -4.47 4.01
CA MET A 7 -4.35 -4.21 3.07
C MET A 7 -3.96 -2.73 3.10
N TYR A 8 -4.94 -1.84 3.02
CA TYR A 8 -4.67 -0.40 3.04
C TYR A 8 -4.03 0.06 4.35
N LYS A 9 -4.41 -0.52 5.49
CA LYS A 9 -3.74 -0.24 6.78
C LYS A 9 -2.29 -0.69 6.78
N ALA A 10 -2.00 -1.87 6.25
CA ALA A 10 -0.63 -2.35 6.13
C ALA A 10 0.20 -1.45 5.20
N LEU A 11 -0.38 -1.04 4.06
CA LEU A 11 0.25 -0.11 3.13
C LEU A 11 0.49 1.27 3.76
N ASP A 12 -0.44 1.76 4.58
CA ASP A 12 -0.31 3.05 5.27
C ASP A 12 0.80 3.03 6.31
N ALA A 13 0.89 1.98 7.12
CA ALA A 13 1.98 1.81 8.07
C ALA A 13 3.34 1.73 7.36
N LEU A 14 3.43 0.97 6.27
CA LEU A 14 4.69 0.84 5.51
C LEU A 14 5.09 2.14 4.82
N ALA A 15 4.14 2.90 4.28
CA ALA A 15 4.41 4.14 3.56
C ALA A 15 4.67 5.34 4.49
N ARG A 16 3.89 5.49 5.56
CA ARG A 16 3.97 6.65 6.47
C ARG A 16 4.94 6.45 7.62
N ASP A 17 4.90 5.28 8.26
CA ASP A 17 5.70 5.04 9.46
C ASP A 17 7.10 4.54 9.08
N VAL A 18 7.20 3.60 8.13
CA VAL A 18 8.47 2.97 7.74
C VAL A 18 9.16 3.68 6.57
N LYS A 19 8.40 4.41 5.73
CA LYS A 19 8.90 5.10 4.52
C LYS A 19 9.71 4.20 3.58
N VAL A 20 9.09 3.11 3.16
CA VAL A 20 9.72 2.17 2.22
C VAL A 20 9.96 2.81 0.84
N ILE A 21 11.15 2.58 0.28
CA ILE A 21 11.54 2.99 -1.08
C ILE A 21 11.02 2.05 -2.18
N GLY A 22 10.45 0.90 -1.80
CA GLY A 22 9.87 -0.06 -2.73
C GLY A 22 9.08 -1.14 -2.01
N LEU A 23 8.02 -1.65 -2.65
CA LEU A 23 7.11 -2.64 -2.09
C LEU A 23 6.86 -3.78 -3.10
N PHE A 24 7.20 -5.00 -2.73
CA PHE A 24 6.84 -6.21 -3.47
C PHE A 24 5.63 -6.86 -2.78
N SER A 25 4.43 -6.67 -3.33
CA SER A 25 3.22 -7.32 -2.83
C SER A 25 2.56 -8.18 -3.90
N ASP A 26 1.90 -9.25 -3.47
CA ASP A 26 1.05 -10.12 -4.28
C ASP A 26 -0.25 -9.45 -4.76
N TRP A 27 -0.49 -8.19 -4.38
CA TRP A 27 -1.64 -7.36 -4.77
C TRP A 27 -1.19 -6.11 -5.54
N PRO A 28 -0.66 -6.28 -6.76
CA PRO A 28 -0.14 -5.16 -7.54
C PRO A 28 -1.21 -4.10 -7.86
N ALA A 29 -2.48 -4.51 -8.02
CA ALA A 29 -3.58 -3.59 -8.28
C ALA A 29 -3.87 -2.66 -7.09
N THR A 30 -3.98 -3.22 -5.87
CA THR A 30 -4.24 -2.46 -4.65
C THR A 30 -3.09 -1.51 -4.32
N VAL A 31 -1.85 -1.97 -4.47
CA VAL A 31 -0.66 -1.14 -4.27
C VAL A 31 -0.62 0.01 -5.27
N SER A 32 -0.87 -0.26 -6.56
CA SER A 32 -0.85 0.77 -7.59
C SER A 32 -1.95 1.81 -7.37
N TYR A 33 -3.15 1.39 -6.98
CA TYR A 33 -4.24 2.30 -6.64
C TYR A 33 -3.90 3.16 -5.42
N TYR A 34 -3.34 2.54 -4.38
CA TYR A 34 -2.92 3.23 -3.17
C TYR A 34 -1.80 4.25 -3.43
N ALA A 35 -0.77 3.85 -4.19
CA ALA A 35 0.35 4.70 -4.57
C ALA A 35 -0.11 5.89 -5.43
N SER A 36 -1.03 5.65 -6.37
CA SER A 36 -1.65 6.71 -7.18
C SER A 36 -2.43 7.70 -6.31
N CYS A 37 -3.22 7.22 -5.35
CA CYS A 37 -4.00 8.07 -4.44
C CYS A 37 -3.11 8.92 -3.52
N LEU A 38 -1.97 8.39 -3.09
CA LEU A 38 -1.00 9.11 -2.26
C LEU A 38 0.04 9.88 -3.06
N ASN A 39 -0.05 9.87 -4.40
CA ASN A 39 0.91 10.50 -5.29
C ASN A 39 2.36 10.03 -5.05
N LEU A 40 2.51 8.78 -4.58
CA LEU A 40 3.78 8.08 -4.46
C LEU A 40 4.15 7.62 -5.87
N ARG A 41 4.84 8.50 -6.60
CA ARG A 41 5.43 8.20 -7.92
C ARG A 41 6.77 7.48 -7.79
#